data_AF-A0A0G0PKN3-F1
#
_entry.id   AF-A0A0G0PKN3-F1
#
_cell.length_a   1.000
_cell.length_b   1.000
_cell.length_c   1.000
_cell.angle_alpha   90.00
_cell.angle_beta   90.00
_cell.angle_gamma   90.00
#
_symmetry.space_group_name_H-M   'P 1'
#
loop_
_entity.id
_entity.type
_entity.pdbx_description
1 polymer ?
#
loop_
_entity_poly.entity_id
_entity_poly.type
_entity_poly.pdbx_seq_one_letter_code
_entity_poly.pdbx_strand_id
1 'polypeptide(L)' 'MRDPKRIKDFTYWLGQLWERYPDLRFFQLVKFIEAEYNNDGFYVEDDKTIRTIMGLVSIHNREQ' A
#
# COMPACT_ATOMS: atom_id res chain seq x y z
N MET A 1 12.17 -18.88 2.11
CA MET A 1 11.09 -18.91 3.12
C MET A 1 10.67 -17.47 3.38
N ARG A 2 9.36 -17.16 3.45
CA ARG A 2 8.90 -15.78 3.64
C ARG A 2 9.10 -15.35 5.10
N ASP A 3 9.71 -14.18 5.34
CA ASP A 3 9.91 -13.63 6.70
C ASP A 3 8.57 -13.11 7.27
N PRO A 4 8.09 -13.59 8.44
CA PRO A 4 6.89 -13.05 9.07
C PRO A 4 6.97 -11.56 9.44
N LYS A 5 8.17 -11.00 9.65
CA LYS A 5 8.35 -9.58 10.00
C LYS A 5 7.76 -8.64 8.94
N ARG A 6 7.79 -9.05 7.65
CA ARG A 6 7.23 -8.30 6.53
C ARG A 6 5.74 -7.97 6.70
N ILE A 7 5.00 -8.82 7.42
CA ILE A 7 3.55 -8.65 7.60
C ILE A 7 3.28 -7.40 8.44
N LYS A 8 4.03 -7.20 9.53
CA LYS A 8 3.82 -6.07 10.43
C LYS A 8 4.08 -4.75 9.70
N ASP A 9 5.23 -4.65 9.01
CA ASP A 9 5.60 -3.46 8.25
C ASP A 9 4.57 -3.16 7.15
N PHE A 10 4.15 -4.19 6.40
CA PHE A 10 3.10 -4.05 5.39
C PHE A 10 1.78 -3.53 5.98
N THR A 11 1.29 -4.16 7.06
CA THR A 11 0.02 -3.78 7.67
C THR A 11 0.06 -2.38 8.29
N TYR A 12 1.22 -1.97 8.82
CA TYR A 12 1.42 -0.62 9.35
C TYR A 12 1.23 0.42 8.24
N TRP A 13 1.97 0.29 7.14
CA TRP A 13 1.87 1.24 6.02
C TRP A 13 0.50 1.21 5.33
N LEU A 14 -0.09 0.02 5.17
CA LEU A 14 -1.44 -0.12 4.63
C LEU A 14 -2.46 0.62 5.50
N GLY A 15 -2.36 0.51 6.83
CA GLY A 15 -3.20 1.25 7.76
C GLY A 15 -3.05 2.76 7.62
N GLN A 16 -1.81 3.25 7.56
CA GLN A 16 -1.53 4.68 7.36
C GLN A 16 -2.10 5.24 6.05
N LEU A 17 -2.09 4.44 4.98
CA LEU A 17 -2.72 4.81 3.72
C LEU A 17 -4.25 4.79 3.83
N TRP A 18 -4.82 3.78 4.48
CA TRP A 18 -6.27 3.63 4.61
C TRP A 18 -6.88 4.76 5.45
N GLU A 19 -6.24 5.17 6.54
CA GLU A 19 -6.68 6.30 7.37
C GLU A 19 -6.81 7.62 6.58
N ARG A 20 -6.11 7.75 5.44
CA ARG A 20 -6.22 8.92 4.54
C ARG A 20 -7.38 8.83 3.56
N TYR A 21 -7.83 7.62 3.26
CA TYR A 21 -8.93 7.35 2.35
C TYR A 21 -9.99 6.49 3.06
N PRO A 22 -10.60 7.01 4.15
CA PRO A 22 -11.47 6.22 5.02
C PRO A 22 -12.73 5.70 4.31
N ASP A 23 -13.12 6.33 3.19
CA ASP A 23 -14.26 5.92 2.38
C ASP A 23 -14.01 4.65 1.55
N LEU A 24 -12.74 4.31 1.29
CA LEU A 24 -12.41 3.08 0.58
C LEU A 24 -12.64 1.88 1.48
N ARG A 25 -13.34 0.85 1.01
CA ARG A 25 -13.31 -0.47 1.65
C ARG A 25 -12.00 -1.19 1.32
N PHE A 26 -11.62 -2.18 2.11
CA PHE A 26 -10.35 -2.90 1.98
C PHE A 26 -9.98 -3.30 0.53
N PHE A 27 -10.88 -3.97 -0.20
CA PHE A 27 -10.59 -4.38 -1.58
C PHE A 27 -10.56 -3.22 -2.59
N GLN A 28 -11.26 -2.11 -2.31
CA GLN A 28 -11.14 -0.90 -3.12
C GLN A 28 -9.78 -0.25 -2.90
N LEU A 29 -9.27 -0.25 -1.66
CA LEU A 29 -7.91 0.17 -1.35
C LEU A 29 -6.86 -0.72 -2.04
N VAL A 30 -7.06 -2.04 -2.04
CA VAL A 30 -6.17 -2.95 -2.79
C VAL A 30 -6.17 -2.62 -4.28
N LYS A 31 -7.33 -2.37 -4.89
CA LYS A 31 -7.42 -1.97 -6.31
C LYS A 31 -6.80 -0.62 -6.59
N PHE A 32 -6.92 0.33 -5.65
CA PHE A 32 -6.25 1.62 -5.72
C PHE A 32 -4.72 1.45 -5.72
N ILE A 33 -4.17 0.65 -4.81
CA ILE A 33 -2.74 0.33 -4.77
C ILE A 33 -2.31 -0.42 -6.04
N GLU A 34 -3.14 -1.34 -6.54
CA GLU A 34 -2.85 -2.11 -7.74
C GLU A 34 -2.72 -1.22 -8.98
N ALA A 35 -3.51 -0.14 -9.07
CA ALA A 35 -3.46 0.81 -10.17
C ALA A 35 -2.12 1.56 -10.27
N GLU A 36 -1.33 1.60 -9.20
CA GLU A 36 0.04 2.16 -9.21
C GLU A 36 1.05 1.23 -9.89
N TYR A 37 0.67 -0.03 -10.15
CA TYR A 37 1.48 -0.96 -10.92
C TYR A 37 1.00 -1.03 -12.36
N ASN A 38 1.95 -1.15 -13.28
CA ASN A 38 1.64 -1.55 -14.66
C ASN A 38 1.62 -3.08 -14.82
N ASN A 39 1.16 -3.80 -13.78
CA ASN A 39 1.16 -5.26 -13.72
C ASN A 39 0.07 -5.77 -12.77
N ASP A 40 -0.30 -7.05 -12.91
CA ASP A 40 -1.20 -7.74 -11.97
C ASP A 40 -0.56 -7.80 -10.58
N GLY A 41 -1.29 -7.29 -9.58
CA GLY A 41 -0.85 -7.21 -8.19
C GLY A 41 -0.45 -8.56 -7.59
N PHE A 42 -0.94 -9.67 -8.16
CA PHE A 42 -0.59 -11.03 -7.75
C PHE A 42 0.91 -11.35 -7.85
N TYR A 43 1.62 -10.72 -8.81
CA TYR A 43 3.04 -10.95 -9.04
C TYR A 43 3.95 -9.90 -8.41
N VAL A 44 3.40 -8.95 -7.66
CA VAL A 44 4.17 -7.89 -7.02
C VAL A 44 4.71 -8.38 -5.67
N GLU A 45 6.00 -8.16 -5.44
CA GLU A 45 6.65 -8.49 -4.17
C GLU A 45 6.28 -7.48 -3.06
N ASP A 46 6.30 -7.93 -1.81
CA ASP A 46 5.86 -7.11 -0.67
C ASP A 46 6.70 -5.84 -0.49
N ASP A 47 8.00 -5.89 -0.79
CA ASP A 47 8.91 -4.76 -0.65
C ASP A 47 8.61 -3.65 -1.67
N LYS A 48 8.24 -4.02 -2.90
CA LYS A 48 7.70 -3.09 -3.90
C LYS A 48 6.39 -2.50 -3.43
N THR A 49 5.49 -3.32 -2.88
CA THR A 49 4.21 -2.84 -2.39
C THR A 49 4.36 -1.85 -1.24
N ILE A 50 5.23 -2.15 -0.27
CA ILE A 50 5.54 -1.26 0.85
C ILE A 50 6.09 0.08 0.33
N ARG A 51 7.04 0.06 -0.61
CA ARG A 51 7.60 1.29 -1.21
C ARG A 51 6.53 2.13 -1.90
N THR A 52 5.63 1.50 -2.65
CA THR A 52 4.51 2.20 -3.30
C THR A 52 3.59 2.86 -2.27
N ILE A 53 3.17 2.12 -1.24
CA ILE A 53 2.31 2.65 -0.17
C ILE A 53 3.00 3.84 0.54
N MET A 54 4.28 3.71 0.88
CA MET A 54 5.06 4.80 1.49
C MET A 54 5.12 6.04 0.58
N GLY A 55 5.25 5.84 -0.74
CA GLY A 55 5.22 6.92 -1.73
C GLY A 55 3.89 7.67 -1.72
N LEU A 56 2.76 6.94 -1.77
CA LEU A 56 1.42 7.51 -1.71
C LEU A 56 1.16 8.29 -0.40
N VAL A 57 1.61 7.74 0.73
CA VAL A 57 1.56 8.41 2.03
C VAL A 57 2.44 9.69 2.02
N SER A 58 3.59 9.67 1.36
CA SER A 58 4.50 10.83 1.37
C SER A 58 4.06 11.95 0.43
N ILE A 59 3.45 11.63 -0.73
CA ILE A 59 3.01 12.62 -1.73
C ILE A 59 1.91 13.53 -1.17
N HIS A 60 0.91 12.95 -0.51
CA HIS A 60 -0.22 13.72 0.02
C HIS A 60 0.18 14.67 1.17
N ASN A 61 1.32 14.47 1.84
CA ASN A 61 1.85 15.44 2.82
C ASN A 61 2.42 16.72 2.19
N ARG A 62 2.57 16.76 0.86
CA ARG A 62 3.08 17.94 0.13
C ARG A 62 1.98 18.78 -0.51
N GLU A 63 0.75 18.25 -0.53
CA GLU A 63 -0.41 18.91 -1.14
C GLU A 63 -1.38 19.50 -0.09
N GLN A 64 -1.05 19.37 1.20
CA GLN A 64 -1.67 20.06 2.32
C GLN A 64 -0.70 21.08 2.92
#